data_AF-A0A7S1LGF7-F1
#
_entry.id   AF-A0A7S1LGF7-F1
#
_cell.length_a   1.000
_cell.length_b   1.000
_cell.length_c   1.000
_cell.angle_alpha   90.00
_cell.angle_beta   90.00
_cell.angle_gamma   90.00
#
_symmetry.space_group_name_H-M   'P 1'
#
loop_
_entity.id
_entity.type
_entity.pdbx_description
1 polymer ?
#
loop_
_entity_poly.entity_id
_entity_poly.type
_entity_poly.pdbx_seq_one_letter_code
_entity_poly.pdbx_strand_id
1 'polypeptide(L)'
;ETLRLDPGDARGWALLGQWLVAEEDYEGAFTAFERCVAVDVTNCIGYEGLAKLHMDDAAGRPNASLARVYAQCALSVQYHHPDTFITYARVLRRFFGDARSGARTLRAALRMHDLRPHHKAKLDAALRSDNGDTVEPLESLLLTSPEGVTVDVVKLCQLPEGADDVAARR
;
A
#
# COMPACT_ATOMS: atom_id res chain seq x y z
N GLU A 1 -8.44 -34.53 -3.94
CA GLU A 1 -7.59 -34.16 -5.09
C GLU A 1 -6.63 -33.08 -4.62
N THR A 2 -5.32 -33.36 -4.56
CA THR A 2 -4.31 -32.41 -4.08
C THR A 2 -3.92 -31.50 -5.23
N LEU A 3 -4.29 -30.22 -5.17
CA LEU A 3 -3.78 -29.21 -6.10
C LEU A 3 -2.26 -29.13 -5.94
N ARG A 4 -1.51 -29.80 -6.82
CA ARG A 4 -0.06 -29.65 -6.90
C ARG A 4 0.22 -28.30 -7.55
N LEU A 5 0.44 -27.29 -6.72
CA LEU A 5 1.01 -26.04 -7.18
C LEU A 5 2.42 -26.31 -7.73
N ASP A 6 2.71 -25.71 -8.89
CA ASP A 6 4.07 -25.66 -9.38
C ASP A 6 4.91 -24.88 -8.35
N PRO A 7 5.98 -25.48 -7.79
CA PRO A 7 6.84 -24.80 -6.82
C PRO A 7 7.39 -23.46 -7.32
N GLY A 8 7.52 -23.28 -8.65
CA GLY A 8 7.99 -22.04 -9.28
C GLY A 8 6.89 -21.04 -9.68
N ASP A 9 5.61 -21.32 -9.44
CA ASP A 9 4.52 -20.40 -9.80
C ASP A 9 4.19 -19.45 -8.63
N ALA A 10 4.86 -18.30 -8.59
CA ALA A 10 4.60 -17.27 -7.59
C ALA A 10 3.14 -16.79 -7.60
N ARG A 11 2.48 -16.74 -8.77
CA ARG A 11 1.08 -16.33 -8.86
C ARG A 11 0.16 -17.38 -8.24
N GLY A 12 0.45 -18.66 -8.47
CA GLY A 12 -0.22 -19.78 -7.81
C GLY A 12 -0.11 -19.69 -6.29
N TRP A 13 1.09 -19.41 -5.76
CA TRP A 13 1.30 -19.19 -4.34
C TRP A 13 0.54 -17.97 -3.79
N ALA A 14 0.47 -16.86 -4.54
CA ALA A 14 -0.31 -15.69 -4.15
C ALA A 14 -1.82 -15.98 -4.07
N LEU A 15 -2.36 -16.72 -5.05
CA LEU A 15 -3.76 -17.11 -5.08
C LEU A 15 -4.09 -18.10 -3.96
N LEU A 16 -3.18 -19.05 -3.68
CA LEU A 16 -3.33 -19.95 -2.54
C LEU A 16 -3.38 -19.15 -1.23
N GLY A 17 -2.49 -18.18 -1.05
CA GLY A 17 -2.51 -17.32 0.14
C GLY A 17 -3.83 -16.59 0.32
N GLN A 18 -4.40 -16.04 -0.76
CA GLN A 18 -5.71 -15.39 -0.71
C GLN A 18 -6.84 -16.37 -0.36
N TRP A 19 -6.80 -17.58 -0.90
CA TRP A 19 -7.77 -18.62 -0.56
C TRP A 19 -7.65 -19.05 0.90
N LEU A 20 -6.43 -19.24 1.42
CA LEU A 20 -6.20 -19.60 2.81
C LEU A 20 -6.65 -18.50 3.79
N VAL A 21 -6.49 -17.22 3.43
CA VAL A 21 -7.11 -16.12 4.20
C VAL A 21 -8.62 -16.23 4.24
N ALA A 22 -9.26 -16.59 3.11
CA ALA A 22 -10.72 -16.75 3.06
C ALA A 22 -11.21 -17.97 3.87
N GLU A 23 -10.38 -18.99 4.01
CA GLU A 23 -10.59 -20.15 4.89
C GLU A 23 -10.15 -19.91 6.35
N GLU A 24 -9.72 -18.68 6.68
CA GLU A 24 -9.19 -18.28 8.00
C GLU A 24 -7.94 -19.06 8.45
N ASP A 25 -7.27 -19.77 7.54
CA ASP A 25 -5.97 -20.41 7.77
C ASP A 25 -4.84 -19.39 7.57
N TYR A 26 -4.66 -18.52 8.56
CA TYR A 26 -3.68 -17.45 8.50
C TYR A 26 -2.23 -17.94 8.49
N GLU A 27 -1.91 -19.03 9.18
CA GLU A 27 -0.55 -19.61 9.19
C GLU A 27 -0.21 -20.24 7.83
N GLY A 28 -1.18 -20.94 7.22
CA GLY A 28 -1.08 -21.40 5.84
C GLY A 28 -0.91 -20.22 4.87
N ALA A 29 -1.69 -19.15 5.05
CA ALA A 29 -1.62 -17.96 4.21
C ALA A 29 -0.26 -17.26 4.30
N PHE A 30 0.31 -17.11 5.51
CA PHE A 30 1.67 -16.60 5.71
C PHE A 30 2.67 -17.40 4.89
N THR A 31 2.63 -18.72 5.03
CA THR A 31 3.55 -19.61 4.33
C THR A 31 3.41 -19.51 2.81
N ALA A 32 2.19 -19.39 2.31
CA ALA A 32 1.92 -19.24 0.87
C ALA A 32 2.43 -17.90 0.33
N PHE A 33 2.19 -16.79 1.03
CA PHE A 33 2.68 -15.49 0.60
C PHE A 33 4.20 -15.34 0.74
N GLU A 34 4.82 -15.94 1.77
CA GLU A 34 6.29 -16.01 1.89
C GLU A 34 6.92 -16.76 0.72
N ARG A 35 6.31 -17.88 0.31
CA ARG A 35 6.75 -18.61 -0.90
C ARG A 35 6.55 -17.80 -2.16
N CYS A 36 5.45 -17.07 -2.29
CA CYS A 36 5.21 -16.17 -3.41
C CYS A 36 6.36 -15.15 -3.58
N VAL A 37 6.74 -14.43 -2.52
CA VAL A 37 7.80 -13.42 -2.59
C VAL A 37 9.21 -14.03 -2.69
N ALA A 38 9.40 -15.26 -2.22
CA ALA A 38 10.66 -15.98 -2.36
C ALA A 38 10.87 -16.50 -3.79
N VAL A 39 9.79 -16.90 -4.47
CA VAL A 39 9.82 -17.35 -5.87
C VAL A 39 9.92 -16.17 -6.82
N ASP A 40 9.16 -15.09 -6.58
CA ASP A 40 9.19 -13.87 -7.37
C ASP A 40 9.16 -12.63 -6.48
N VAL A 41 10.33 -12.01 -6.33
CA VAL A 41 10.52 -10.75 -5.59
C VAL A 41 9.85 -9.54 -6.25
N THR A 42 9.34 -9.69 -7.48
CA THR A 42 8.60 -8.66 -8.20
C THR A 42 7.08 -8.84 -8.12
N ASN A 43 6.61 -9.80 -7.32
CA ASN A 43 5.20 -10.04 -7.11
C ASN A 43 4.65 -9.18 -5.95
N CYS A 44 4.01 -8.06 -6.30
CA CYS A 44 3.42 -7.15 -5.31
C CYS A 44 2.29 -7.77 -4.49
N ILE A 45 1.58 -8.78 -5.03
CA ILE A 45 0.44 -9.42 -4.37
C ILE A 45 0.92 -10.19 -3.13
N GLY A 46 2.09 -10.84 -3.22
CA GLY A 46 2.70 -11.51 -2.07
C GLY A 46 3.00 -10.55 -0.93
N TYR A 47 3.64 -9.42 -1.24
CA TYR A 47 3.93 -8.38 -0.25
C TYR A 47 2.67 -7.72 0.33
N GLU A 48 1.66 -7.44 -0.50
CA GLU A 48 0.36 -6.95 -0.02
C GLU A 48 -0.32 -7.95 0.92
N GLY A 49 -0.28 -9.24 0.59
CA GLY A 49 -0.83 -10.33 1.40
C GLY A 49 -0.17 -10.38 2.78
N LEU A 50 1.16 -10.38 2.83
CA LEU A 50 1.92 -10.34 4.10
C LEU A 50 1.64 -9.06 4.91
N ALA A 51 1.56 -7.91 4.25
CA ALA A 51 1.22 -6.65 4.92
C ALA A 51 -0.18 -6.70 5.55
N LYS A 52 -1.16 -7.26 4.83
CA LYS A 52 -2.54 -7.44 5.32
C LYS A 52 -2.61 -8.42 6.48
N LEU A 53 -1.92 -9.56 6.41
CA LEU A 53 -1.86 -10.54 7.51
C LEU A 53 -1.23 -9.95 8.78
N HIS A 54 -0.18 -9.15 8.66
CA HIS A 54 0.40 -8.45 9.81
C HIS A 54 -0.41 -7.25 10.31
N MET A 55 -1.42 -6.79 9.55
CA MET A 55 -2.40 -5.81 10.02
C MET A 55 -3.59 -6.45 10.73
N ASP A 56 -3.93 -7.70 10.36
CA ASP A 56 -5.12 -8.38 10.83
C ASP A 56 -4.91 -8.92 12.25
N ASP A 57 -5.85 -8.60 13.15
CA ASP A 57 -5.84 -9.15 14.50
C ASP A 57 -6.26 -10.62 14.49
N ALA A 58 -7.05 -11.04 13.48
CA ALA A 58 -7.52 -12.42 13.35
C ALA A 58 -6.38 -13.41 13.14
N ALA A 59 -5.28 -12.96 12.52
CA ALA A 59 -4.05 -13.73 12.37
C ALA A 59 -3.29 -13.94 13.70
N GLY A 60 -3.72 -13.29 14.79
CA GLY A 60 -3.15 -13.44 16.14
C GLY A 60 -1.72 -12.91 16.29
N ARG A 61 -1.13 -12.34 15.22
CA ARG A 61 0.25 -11.83 15.19
C ARG A 61 0.35 -10.47 14.47
N PRO A 62 -0.42 -9.45 14.88
CA PRO A 62 -0.28 -8.12 14.32
C PRO A 62 1.13 -7.59 14.59
N ASN A 63 1.81 -7.11 13.56
CA ASN A 63 3.15 -6.56 13.66
C ASN A 63 3.27 -5.32 12.80
N ALA A 64 3.15 -4.15 13.44
CA ALA A 64 3.20 -2.85 12.78
C ALA A 64 4.44 -2.64 11.92
N SER A 65 5.60 -3.06 12.43
CA SER A 65 6.89 -2.90 11.76
C SER A 65 6.95 -3.73 10.48
N LEU A 66 6.58 -5.01 10.56
CA LEU A 66 6.55 -5.90 9.40
C LEU A 66 5.47 -5.49 8.40
N ALA A 67 4.28 -5.13 8.86
CA ALA A 67 3.20 -4.63 8.01
C ALA A 67 3.66 -3.42 7.18
N ARG A 68 4.39 -2.48 7.81
CA ARG A 68 4.93 -1.30 7.11
C ARG A 68 5.98 -1.67 6.10
N VAL A 69 6.94 -2.53 6.47
CA VAL A 69 8.01 -2.97 5.57
C VAL A 69 7.43 -3.67 4.34
N TYR A 70 6.51 -4.62 4.52
CA TYR A 70 5.92 -5.33 3.39
C TYR A 70 5.05 -4.41 2.52
N ALA A 71 4.31 -3.47 3.10
CA ALA A 71 3.59 -2.48 2.31
C ALA A 71 4.52 -1.54 1.52
N GLN A 72 5.70 -1.20 2.06
CA GLN A 72 6.74 -0.46 1.34
C GLN A 72 7.33 -1.28 0.19
N CYS A 73 7.61 -2.57 0.41
CA CYS A 73 8.07 -3.46 -0.65
C CYS A 73 7.02 -3.59 -1.77
N ALA A 74 5.73 -3.68 -1.43
CA ALA A 74 4.67 -3.73 -2.43
C ALA A 74 4.66 -2.45 -3.31
N LEU A 75 4.84 -1.28 -2.69
CA LEU A 75 4.95 0.00 -3.39
C LEU A 75 6.18 0.12 -4.28
N SER A 76 7.34 -0.37 -3.83
CA SER A 76 8.58 -0.30 -4.62
C SER A 76 8.55 -1.23 -5.83
N VAL A 77 7.81 -2.34 -5.73
CA VAL A 77 7.68 -3.35 -6.78
C VAL A 77 6.63 -2.97 -7.83
N GLN A 78 5.43 -2.57 -7.40
CA GLN A 78 4.39 -2.07 -8.30
C GLN A 78 3.84 -0.73 -7.81
N TYR A 79 4.55 0.30 -8.21
CA TYR A 79 4.27 1.69 -7.89
C TYR A 79 3.01 2.26 -8.61
N HIS A 80 2.36 1.53 -9.51
CA HIS A 80 1.14 2.00 -10.21
C HIS A 80 -0.14 1.24 -9.82
N HIS A 81 -0.06 0.28 -8.89
CA HIS A 81 -1.22 -0.51 -8.50
C HIS A 81 -1.97 0.20 -7.34
N PRO A 82 -3.27 0.50 -7.46
CA PRO A 82 -3.97 1.28 -6.43
C PRO A 82 -4.03 0.56 -5.07
N ASP A 83 -4.03 -0.78 -5.06
CA ASP A 83 -4.08 -1.55 -3.81
C ASP A 83 -2.81 -1.43 -2.96
N THR A 84 -1.64 -1.15 -3.56
CA THR A 84 -0.40 -0.96 -2.81
C THR A 84 -0.46 0.33 -2.01
N PHE A 85 -0.94 1.43 -2.61
CA PHE A 85 -1.17 2.70 -1.91
C PHE A 85 -2.22 2.59 -0.82
N ILE A 86 -3.32 1.90 -1.10
CA ILE A 86 -4.41 1.69 -0.12
C ILE A 86 -3.91 0.86 1.06
N THR A 87 -3.13 -0.20 0.79
CA THR A 87 -2.57 -1.06 1.84
C THR A 87 -1.60 -0.27 2.71
N TYR A 88 -0.69 0.52 2.13
CA TYR A 88 0.23 1.35 2.90
C TYR A 88 -0.48 2.43 3.72
N ALA A 89 -1.45 3.15 3.13
CA ALA A 89 -2.24 4.13 3.85
C ALA A 89 -3.00 3.51 5.04
N ARG A 90 -3.54 2.28 4.86
CA ARG A 90 -4.18 1.53 5.94
C ARG A 90 -3.20 1.17 7.06
N VAL A 91 -1.97 0.76 6.74
CA VAL A 91 -0.94 0.47 7.75
C VAL A 91 -0.62 1.71 8.58
N LEU A 92 -0.39 2.85 7.92
CA LEU A 92 -0.10 4.12 8.59
C LEU A 92 -1.22 4.52 9.55
N ARG A 93 -2.47 4.45 9.10
CA ARG A 93 -3.63 4.75 9.94
C ARG A 93 -3.75 3.79 11.12
N ARG A 94 -3.70 2.49 10.86
CA ARG A 94 -3.96 1.41 11.85
C ARG A 94 -2.96 1.44 13.01
N PHE A 95 -1.67 1.54 12.71
CA PHE A 95 -0.62 1.34 13.71
C PHE A 95 0.09 2.62 14.13
N PHE A 96 0.10 3.64 13.29
CA PHE A 96 0.82 4.88 13.55
C PHE A 96 -0.13 6.05 13.84
N GLY A 97 -1.45 5.85 13.74
CA GLY A 97 -2.45 6.91 13.95
C GLY A 97 -2.35 8.03 12.91
N ASP A 98 -1.53 7.86 11.87
CA ASP A 98 -1.17 8.90 10.93
C ASP A 98 -2.07 8.84 9.69
N ALA A 99 -3.32 9.23 9.88
CA ALA A 99 -4.29 9.35 8.81
C ALA A 99 -3.89 10.43 7.78
N ARG A 100 -3.11 11.44 8.20
CA ARG A 100 -2.65 12.51 7.30
C ARG A 100 -1.64 11.99 6.30
N SER A 101 -0.65 11.21 6.72
CA SER A 101 0.32 10.60 5.80
C SER A 101 -0.30 9.51 4.92
N GLY A 102 -1.31 8.78 5.43
CA GLY A 102 -2.15 7.89 4.62
C GLY A 102 -2.83 8.65 3.47
N ALA A 103 -3.56 9.73 3.80
CA ALA A 103 -4.22 10.58 2.83
C ALA A 103 -3.25 11.25 1.85
N ARG A 104 -2.08 11.72 2.31
CA ARG A 104 -1.01 12.25 1.43
C ARG A 104 -0.55 11.21 0.43
N THR A 105 -0.36 9.96 0.86
CA THR A 105 0.09 8.87 -0.02
C THR A 105 -0.95 8.58 -1.11
N LEU A 106 -2.24 8.53 -0.74
CA LEU A 106 -3.33 8.35 -1.71
C LEU A 106 -3.45 9.53 -2.68
N ARG A 107 -3.30 10.77 -2.19
CA ARG A 107 -3.31 11.98 -3.03
C ARG A 107 -2.13 12.03 -3.99
N ALA A 108 -0.93 11.64 -3.53
CA ALA A 108 0.25 11.53 -4.39
C ALA A 108 0.00 10.50 -5.49
N ALA A 109 -0.64 9.38 -5.16
CA ALA A 109 -1.01 8.38 -6.16
C ALA A 109 -1.96 8.97 -7.22
N LEU A 110 -3.03 9.66 -6.83
CA LEU A 110 -4.00 10.27 -7.76
C LEU A 110 -3.40 11.29 -8.76
N ARG A 111 -2.21 11.83 -8.48
CA ARG A 111 -1.47 12.75 -9.36
C ARG A 111 -0.66 12.04 -10.44
N MET A 112 -0.53 10.71 -10.39
CA MET A 112 0.17 9.97 -11.44
C MET A 112 -0.61 10.01 -12.75
N HIS A 113 0.06 10.45 -13.82
CA HIS A 113 -0.55 10.61 -15.14
C HIS A 113 -0.98 9.28 -15.79
N ASP A 114 -0.36 8.16 -15.42
CA ASP A 114 -0.59 6.86 -16.04
C ASP A 114 -1.67 6.00 -15.34
N LEU A 115 -2.39 6.57 -14.36
CA LEU A 115 -3.45 5.84 -13.65
C LEU A 115 -4.71 5.68 -14.51
N ARG A 116 -5.15 4.43 -14.66
CA ARG A 116 -6.43 4.11 -15.31
C ARG A 116 -7.60 4.72 -14.52
N PRO A 117 -8.69 5.16 -15.17
CA PRO A 117 -9.81 5.82 -14.50
C PRO A 117 -10.43 5.03 -13.34
N HIS A 118 -10.51 3.70 -13.47
CA HIS A 118 -11.02 2.83 -12.41
C HIS A 118 -10.06 2.72 -11.21
N HIS A 119 -8.74 2.79 -11.43
CA HIS A 119 -7.78 2.88 -10.33
C HIS A 119 -7.93 4.21 -9.60
N LYS A 120 -8.11 5.30 -10.34
CA LYS A 120 -8.34 6.64 -9.79
C LYS A 120 -9.60 6.66 -8.91
N ALA A 121 -10.71 6.11 -9.41
CA ALA A 121 -11.95 5.99 -8.66
C ALA A 121 -11.80 5.16 -7.37
N LYS A 122 -11.00 4.09 -7.40
CA LYS A 122 -10.71 3.26 -6.23
C LYS A 122 -9.89 4.01 -5.17
N LEU A 123 -8.87 4.76 -5.60
CA LEU A 123 -8.07 5.62 -4.73
C LEU A 123 -8.91 6.78 -4.15
N ASP A 124 -9.77 7.40 -4.95
CA ASP A 124 -10.70 8.45 -4.49
C ASP A 124 -11.68 7.90 -3.45
N ALA A 125 -12.20 6.68 -3.65
CA ALA A 125 -13.07 6.03 -2.68
C ALA A 125 -12.33 5.72 -1.37
N ALA A 126 -11.08 5.23 -1.45
CA ALA A 126 -10.25 4.99 -0.29
C ALA A 126 -9.95 6.30 0.46
N LEU A 127 -9.63 7.38 -0.25
CA LEU A 127 -9.37 8.70 0.35
C LEU A 127 -10.61 9.29 1.03
N ARG A 128 -11.80 9.13 0.42
CA ARG A 128 -13.07 9.54 1.05
C ARG A 128 -13.40 8.73 2.29
N SER A 129 -13.10 7.44 2.30
CA SER A 129 -13.23 6.60 3.49
C SER A 129 -12.20 6.94 4.58
N ASP A 130 -11.10 7.60 4.22
CA ASP A 130 -10.03 8.00 5.14
C ASP A 130 -10.30 9.36 5.79
N ASN A 131 -11.00 10.25 5.08
CA ASN A 131 -11.39 11.58 5.56
C ASN A 131 -12.72 11.52 6.33
N GLY A 132 -12.65 11.43 7.65
CA GLY A 132 -13.80 11.62 8.54
C GLY A 132 -14.26 13.07 8.70
N ASP A 133 -13.42 14.07 8.44
CA ASP A 133 -13.76 15.50 8.41
C ASP A 133 -12.49 16.28 7.98
N THR A 134 -12.66 17.47 7.42
CA THR A 134 -11.64 18.37 6.82
C THR A 134 -11.24 18.05 5.37
N VAL A 135 -12.16 18.38 4.47
CA VAL A 135 -11.80 18.85 3.13
C VAL A 135 -11.06 20.18 3.29
N GLU A 136 -9.73 20.15 3.29
CA GLU A 136 -9.01 21.31 2.74
C GLU A 136 -9.06 21.20 1.21
N PRO A 137 -9.65 22.18 0.51
CA PRO A 137 -9.68 22.18 -0.94
C PRO A 137 -8.26 22.22 -1.50
N LEU A 138 -8.06 21.45 -2.56
CA LEU A 138 -6.82 21.26 -3.32
C LEU A 138 -6.08 22.55 -3.74
N GLU A 139 -6.67 23.73 -3.62
CA GLU A 139 -6.11 24.99 -4.10
C GLU A 139 -4.98 25.54 -3.22
N SER A 140 -4.94 25.22 -1.92
CA SER A 140 -3.88 25.71 -1.02
C SER A 140 -2.52 25.02 -1.20
N LEU A 141 -2.50 23.84 -1.84
CA LEU A 141 -1.30 23.02 -2.06
C LEU A 141 -0.79 23.05 -3.52
N LEU A 142 -1.38 23.89 -4.38
CA LEU A 142 -1.07 24.00 -5.80
C LEU A 142 0.13 24.91 -6.14
N LEU A 143 0.77 25.56 -5.18
CA LEU A 143 1.73 26.63 -5.50
C LEU A 143 3.20 26.24 -5.63
N THR A 144 3.61 24.98 -5.44
CA THR A 144 5.03 24.60 -5.56
C THR A 144 5.26 23.24 -6.20
N SER A 145 5.14 23.19 -7.52
CA SER A 145 6.24 22.79 -8.41
C SER A 145 5.69 22.44 -9.79
N PRO A 146 5.85 23.33 -10.78
CA PRO A 146 5.48 23.07 -12.15
C PRO A 146 6.68 22.43 -12.85
N GLU A 147 7.01 21.18 -12.57
CA GLU A 147 8.01 20.47 -13.38
C GLU A 147 7.81 18.96 -13.25
N GLY A 148 7.72 18.29 -14.40
CA GLY A 148 7.44 16.87 -14.57
C GLY A 148 8.56 15.97 -14.05
N VAL A 149 8.82 16.02 -12.75
CA VAL A 149 9.68 15.08 -12.04
C VAL A 149 8.81 13.89 -11.68
N THR A 150 9.16 12.70 -12.15
CA THR A 150 8.73 11.43 -11.56
C THR A 150 9.22 11.43 -10.12
N VAL A 151 8.42 12.00 -9.22
CA VAL A 151 8.78 12.07 -7.82
C VAL A 151 8.70 10.65 -7.29
N ASP A 152 9.85 10.14 -6.88
CA ASP A 152 10.01 8.89 -6.17
C ASP A 152 9.08 8.92 -4.95
N VAL A 153 7.87 8.36 -5.06
CA VAL A 153 6.84 8.53 -4.02
C VAL A 153 7.24 7.83 -2.73
N VAL A 154 8.19 6.89 -2.79
CA VAL A 154 8.86 6.39 -1.60
C VAL A 154 9.49 7.55 -0.81
N LYS A 155 10.11 8.53 -1.48
CA LYS A 155 10.62 9.76 -0.84
C LYS A 155 9.50 10.69 -0.37
N LEU A 156 8.42 10.84 -1.14
CA LEU A 156 7.25 11.65 -0.69
C LEU A 156 6.58 11.07 0.55
N CYS A 157 6.52 9.75 0.67
CA CYS A 157 6.02 9.02 1.84
C CYS A 157 7.01 9.01 3.02
N GLN A 158 8.25 9.47 2.82
CA GLN A 158 9.33 9.50 3.82
C GLN A 158 9.69 10.93 4.27
N LEU A 159 9.09 11.97 3.69
CA LEU A 159 9.34 13.34 4.13
C LEU A 159 8.83 13.52 5.58
N PRO A 160 9.67 14.08 6.48
CA PRO A 160 9.26 14.32 7.87
C PRO A 160 8.10 15.31 7.92
N GLU A 161 7.20 15.13 8.89
CA GLU A 161 6.14 16.09 9.19
C GLU A 161 6.75 17.49 9.41
N GLY A 162 6.42 18.43 8.53
CA GLY A 162 6.93 19.82 8.58
C GLY A 162 7.83 20.23 7.40
N ALA A 163 8.19 19.34 6.48
CA ALA A 163 8.95 19.72 5.28
C ALA A 163 8.15 20.62 4.30
N ASP A 164 6.81 20.55 4.34
CA ASP A 164 5.92 21.39 3.53
C ASP A 164 5.95 22.87 3.95
N ASP A 165 6.29 23.16 5.22
CA ASP A 165 6.25 24.52 5.79
C ASP A 165 7.51 25.36 5.47
N VAL A 166 8.59 24.70 5.05
CA VAL A 166 9.86 25.38 4.73
C VAL A 166 9.93 25.82 3.26
N ALA A 167 9.18 25.14 2.37
CA ALA A 167 9.10 25.52 0.96
C ALA A 167 8.21 26.75 0.70
N ALA A 168 7.37 27.14 1.66
CA ALA A 168 6.50 28.32 1.57
C ALA A 168 7.12 29.62 2.15
N ARG A 169 8.38 29.58 2.63
CA ARG A 169 9.05 30.72 3.30
C ARG A 169 10.41 31.12 2.71
N ARG A 170 10.67 30.86 1.43
CA ARG A 170 11.81 31.47 0.72
C ARG A 170 11.42 32.10 -0.58
#